data_AF-A0A165USA5-F1
#
_entry.id   AF-A0A165USA5-F1
#
_cell.length_a   1.000
_cell.length_b   1.000
_cell.length_c   1.000
_cell.angle_alpha   90.00
_cell.angle_beta   90.00
_cell.angle_gamma   90.00
#
_symmetry.space_group_name_H-M   'P 1'
#
loop_
_entity.id
_entity.type
_entity.pdbx_description
1 polymer ?
#
loop_
_entity_poly.entity_id
_entity_poly.type
_entity_poly.pdbx_seq_one_letter_code
_entity_poly.pdbx_strand_id
1 'polypeptide(L)'
;MSRGGRGFSRGRGGGGRGGYQQRDMGPPDTVLEMGLFVHAVEDEMLCTSTMPDKVPYFNAPIYLQNKSVIGKVDEILGPINEVYFSVKMGEGIIASSFKKGDKVYIGGDKLLPIERFLPKPKAVGGVTSAYAICLMYYYD
;
A
#
# COMPACT_ATOMS: atom_id res chain seq x y z
N MET A 1 -30.27 -49.42 45.22
CA MET A 1 -28.84 -49.75 45.00
C MET A 1 -28.25 -48.74 44.04
N SER A 2 -27.39 -47.85 44.53
CA SER A 2 -26.55 -46.95 43.74
C SER A 2 -25.52 -47.73 42.91
N ARG A 3 -25.14 -47.17 41.75
CA ARG A 3 -23.81 -47.28 41.09
C ARG A 3 -23.82 -46.35 39.86
N GLY A 4 -23.21 -45.16 39.98
CA GLY A 4 -21.98 -44.78 39.24
C GLY A 4 -22.31 -44.30 37.81
N GLY A 5 -22.15 -43.04 37.40
CA GLY A 5 -20.98 -42.18 37.55
C GLY A 5 -20.02 -42.42 36.38
N ARG A 6 -20.01 -41.52 35.38
CA ARG A 6 -18.87 -41.13 34.50
C ARG A 6 -19.38 -40.29 33.33
N GLY A 7 -19.03 -39.00 33.34
CA GLY A 7 -19.35 -38.07 32.27
C GLY A 7 -18.49 -38.26 31.03
N PHE A 8 -19.01 -37.77 29.91
CA PHE A 8 -18.21 -37.32 28.77
C PHE A 8 -18.83 -36.05 28.21
N SER A 9 -18.19 -34.93 28.56
CA SER A 9 -18.31 -33.65 27.89
C SER A 9 -17.74 -33.78 26.47
N ARG A 10 -18.58 -33.71 25.42
CA ARG A 10 -18.23 -33.32 24.03
C ARG A 10 -19.54 -33.06 23.25
N GLY A 11 -19.75 -31.99 22.54
CA GLY A 11 -19.00 -30.76 22.37
C GLY A 11 -20.02 -29.73 21.86
N ARG A 12 -20.03 -28.57 22.53
CA ARG A 12 -20.72 -27.38 22.05
C ARG A 12 -19.87 -26.86 20.90
N GLY A 13 -20.10 -27.42 19.71
CA GLY A 13 -19.58 -26.94 18.44
C GLY A 13 -20.19 -25.59 18.12
N GLY A 14 -19.73 -24.56 18.83
CA GLY A 14 -19.90 -23.19 18.40
C GLY A 14 -19.20 -23.05 17.07
N GLY A 15 -19.98 -23.08 15.99
CA GLY A 15 -19.54 -22.71 14.66
C GLY A 15 -19.08 -21.26 14.68
N GLY A 16 -17.82 -21.06 15.06
CA GLY A 16 -17.05 -19.86 14.77
C GLY A 16 -16.92 -19.79 13.26
N ARG A 17 -17.97 -19.28 12.61
CA ARG A 17 -17.90 -18.78 11.25
C ARG A 17 -16.78 -17.76 11.26
N GLY A 18 -15.67 -18.14 10.62
CA GLY A 18 -14.51 -17.30 10.40
C GLY A 18 -14.99 -15.95 9.91
N GLY A 19 -14.96 -14.99 10.83
CA GLY A 19 -14.86 -13.60 10.47
C GLY A 19 -13.55 -13.52 9.71
N TYR A 20 -13.65 -13.44 8.39
CA TYR A 20 -12.76 -12.60 7.61
C TYR A 20 -12.89 -11.20 8.23
N GLN A 21 -12.23 -11.00 9.37
CA GLN A 21 -11.91 -9.69 9.86
C GLN A 21 -11.15 -9.08 8.71
N GLN A 22 -11.82 -8.16 8.01
CA GLN A 22 -11.18 -7.06 7.32
C GLN A 22 -10.02 -6.67 8.22
N ARG A 23 -8.80 -7.00 7.80
CA ARG A 23 -7.61 -6.48 8.46
C ARG A 23 -7.56 -5.01 8.09
N ASP A 24 -8.46 -4.23 8.68
CA ASP A 24 -8.12 -2.91 9.19
C ASP A 24 -7.08 -3.17 10.29
N MET A 25 -5.90 -3.63 9.85
CA MET A 25 -4.69 -3.63 10.63
C MET A 25 -4.54 -2.17 11.02
N GLY A 26 -4.63 -1.91 12.32
CA GLY A 26 -4.43 -0.59 12.89
C GLY A 26 -3.14 0.06 12.39
N PRO A 27 -2.95 1.35 12.68
CA PRO A 27 -1.80 2.10 12.19
C PRO A 27 -0.51 1.31 12.40
N PRO A 28 0.33 1.18 11.36
CA PRO A 28 1.45 0.24 11.37
C PRO A 28 2.43 0.54 12.52
N ASP A 29 3.05 -0.54 13.03
CA ASP A 29 4.03 -0.45 14.12
C ASP A 29 5.17 0.51 13.75
N THR A 30 5.56 0.51 12.47
CA THR A 30 6.54 1.43 11.89
C THR A 30 6.06 2.01 10.56
N VAL A 31 6.31 3.30 10.39
CA VAL A 31 6.10 4.00 9.12
C VAL A 31 7.48 4.29 8.51
N LEU A 32 7.61 4.08 7.21
CA LEU A 32 8.84 4.32 6.45
C LEU A 32 8.65 5.53 5.55
N GLU A 33 9.70 6.32 5.36
CA GLU A 33 9.67 7.48 4.44
C GLU A 33 9.43 6.99 3.01
N MET A 34 8.29 7.37 2.43
CA MET A 34 7.88 6.95 1.09
C MET A 34 8.31 7.97 0.03
N GLY A 35 8.15 9.26 0.34
CA GLY A 35 8.35 10.28 -0.68
C GLY A 35 8.31 11.70 -0.16
N LEU A 36 8.53 12.63 -1.08
CA LEU A 36 8.48 14.06 -0.84
C LEU A 36 7.35 14.68 -1.65
N PHE A 37 6.57 15.54 -1.02
CA PHE A 37 5.56 16.34 -1.71
C PHE A 37 6.23 17.23 -2.75
N VAL A 38 5.73 17.17 -3.99
CA VAL A 38 6.21 17.97 -5.13
C VAL A 38 5.23 19.10 -5.43
N HIS A 39 3.96 18.75 -5.63
CA HIS A 39 2.92 19.69 -6.06
C HIS A 39 1.53 19.19 -5.68
N ALA A 40 0.60 20.12 -5.40
CA ALA A 40 -0.81 19.80 -5.23
C ALA A 40 -1.50 19.84 -6.59
N VAL A 41 -2.27 18.81 -6.92
CA VAL A 41 -3.05 18.70 -8.15
C VAL A 41 -4.51 18.52 -7.72
N GLU A 42 -5.25 19.62 -7.67
CA GLU A 42 -6.65 19.64 -7.22
C GLU A 42 -6.82 18.99 -5.83
N ASP A 43 -7.52 17.85 -5.76
CA ASP A 43 -7.79 17.08 -4.53
C ASP A 43 -6.73 15.99 -4.25
N GLU A 44 -5.63 16.00 -5.00
CA GLU A 44 -4.53 15.05 -4.88
C GLU A 44 -3.20 15.76 -4.63
N MET A 45 -2.25 15.00 -4.09
CA MET A 45 -0.86 15.43 -4.02
C MET A 45 0.02 14.54 -4.88
N LEU A 46 0.88 15.20 -5.66
CA LEU A 46 1.94 14.54 -6.40
C LEU A 46 3.18 14.46 -5.52
N CYS A 47 3.71 13.26 -5.39
CA CYS A 47 4.92 12.97 -4.63
C CYS A 47 6.00 12.33 -5.51
N THR A 48 7.25 12.59 -5.18
CA THR A 48 8.40 11.83 -5.70
C THR A 48 8.79 10.75 -4.70
N SER A 49 9.07 9.54 -5.18
CA SER A 49 9.56 8.43 -4.35
C SER A 49 10.98 8.68 -3.90
N THR A 50 11.27 8.49 -2.61
CA THR A 50 12.64 8.48 -2.08
C THR A 50 13.25 7.07 -2.09
N MET A 51 12.45 6.04 -2.35
CA MET A 51 12.89 4.65 -2.45
C MET A 51 12.95 4.19 -3.91
N PRO A 52 14.15 4.00 -4.49
CA PRO A 52 14.30 3.55 -5.88
C PRO A 52 14.14 2.02 -6.04
N ASP A 53 14.27 1.25 -4.97
CA ASP A 53 14.18 -0.21 -4.96
C ASP A 53 12.75 -0.72 -4.70
N LYS A 54 11.84 0.17 -4.29
CA LYS A 54 10.48 -0.18 -3.87
C LYS A 54 9.43 0.74 -4.47
N VAL A 55 8.27 0.18 -4.75
CA VAL A 55 7.10 0.84 -5.30
C VAL A 55 5.94 0.66 -4.31
N PRO A 56 5.16 1.71 -3.99
CA PRO A 56 4.05 1.57 -3.07
C PRO A 56 2.92 0.71 -3.67
N TYR A 57 2.11 0.09 -2.82
CA TYR A 57 0.87 -0.54 -3.27
C TYR A 57 -0.15 0.54 -3.68
N PHE A 58 -0.92 0.27 -4.74
CA PHE A 58 -2.12 1.03 -5.03
C PHE A 58 -3.10 0.97 -3.86
N ASN A 59 -3.80 2.07 -3.60
CA ASN A 59 -4.71 2.25 -2.46
C ASN A 59 -4.06 2.06 -1.08
N ALA A 60 -2.72 2.07 -0.97
CA ALA A 60 -2.06 2.02 0.32
C ALA A 60 -2.28 3.33 1.09
N PRO A 61 -2.56 3.26 2.41
CA PRO A 61 -2.68 4.46 3.23
C PRO A 61 -1.34 5.17 3.36
N ILE A 62 -1.37 6.48 3.20
CA ILE A 62 -0.23 7.37 3.38
C ILE A 62 -0.38 8.09 4.70
N TYR A 63 0.73 8.21 5.41
CA TYR A 63 0.83 8.73 6.76
C TYR A 63 1.78 9.93 6.82
N LEU A 64 1.63 10.74 7.86
CA LEU A 64 2.66 11.67 8.31
C LEU A 64 3.58 10.99 9.34
N GLN A 65 4.64 11.69 9.75
CA GLN A 65 5.61 11.19 10.74
C GLN A 65 4.95 10.83 12.09
N ASN A 66 3.88 11.55 12.45
CA ASN A 66 3.06 11.28 13.63
C ASN A 66 2.10 10.07 13.46
N LYS A 67 2.19 9.34 12.35
CA LYS A 67 1.31 8.22 11.97
C LYS A 67 -0.16 8.60 11.69
N SER A 68 -0.47 9.89 11.49
CA SER A 68 -1.81 10.29 11.05
C SER A 68 -1.99 9.96 9.56
N VAL A 69 -3.08 9.29 9.22
CA VAL A 69 -3.46 9.03 7.82
C VAL A 69 -3.82 10.34 7.15
N ILE A 70 -3.23 10.61 5.99
CA ILE A 70 -3.54 11.80 5.18
C ILE A 70 -4.29 11.49 3.89
N GLY A 71 -4.25 10.24 3.45
CA GLY A 71 -4.83 9.84 2.18
C GLY A 71 -4.40 8.44 1.81
N LYS A 72 -4.58 8.10 0.54
CA LYS A 72 -4.19 6.82 -0.04
C LYS A 72 -3.56 7.00 -1.41
N VAL A 73 -2.65 6.11 -1.78
CA VAL A 73 -2.03 6.12 -3.12
C VAL A 73 -3.10 5.82 -4.17
N ASP A 74 -3.19 6.63 -5.22
CA ASP A 74 -4.16 6.41 -6.32
C ASP A 74 -3.44 6.05 -7.62
N GLU A 75 -2.45 6.84 -8.03
CA GLU A 75 -1.69 6.62 -9.26
C GLU A 75 -0.19 6.46 -8.99
N ILE A 76 0.48 5.65 -9.81
CA ILE A 76 1.94 5.49 -9.80
C ILE A 76 2.43 5.67 -11.23
N LEU A 77 3.35 6.61 -11.43
CA LEU A 77 3.79 7.06 -12.74
C LEU A 77 5.28 7.41 -12.75
N GLY A 78 5.77 7.84 -13.91
CA GLY A 78 7.17 8.23 -14.10
C GLY A 78 8.07 7.07 -14.57
N PRO A 79 9.34 7.39 -14.91
CA PRO A 79 10.33 6.40 -15.29
C PRO A 79 10.77 5.55 -14.09
N ILE A 80 11.31 4.37 -14.36
CA ILE A 80 11.74 3.43 -13.31
C ILE A 80 12.84 3.98 -12.38
N ASN A 81 13.62 4.94 -12.86
CA ASN A 81 14.68 5.59 -12.09
C ASN A 81 14.14 6.68 -11.16
N GLU A 82 12.94 7.21 -11.45
CA GLU A 82 12.35 8.34 -10.75
C GLU A 82 10.82 8.16 -10.72
N VAL A 83 10.38 7.38 -9.75
CA VAL A 83 8.96 7.05 -9.59
C VAL A 83 8.24 8.22 -8.92
N TYR A 84 7.11 8.59 -9.50
CA TYR A 84 6.15 9.54 -8.96
C TYR A 84 4.88 8.80 -8.57
N PHE A 85 4.17 9.32 -7.58
CA PHE A 85 2.87 8.77 -7.20
C PHE A 85 1.92 9.89 -6.78
N SER A 86 0.64 9.72 -7.12
CA SER A 86 -0.42 10.58 -6.61
C SER A 86 -1.02 9.97 -5.34
N VAL A 87 -1.42 10.83 -4.43
CA VAL A 87 -2.15 10.45 -3.22
C VAL A 87 -3.47 11.18 -3.24
N LYS A 88 -4.56 10.42 -3.16
CA LYS A 88 -5.90 10.94 -2.97
C LYS A 88 -6.09 11.36 -1.52
N MET A 89 -6.41 12.62 -1.30
CA MET A 89 -6.54 13.18 0.05
C MET A 89 -7.73 12.60 0.80
N GLY A 90 -7.54 12.41 2.11
CA GLY A 90 -8.61 12.09 3.03
C GLY A 90 -9.55 13.29 3.23
N GLU A 91 -10.74 13.02 3.76
CA GLU A 91 -11.74 14.06 4.02
C GLU A 91 -11.19 15.12 4.99
N GLY A 92 -11.34 16.40 4.64
CA GLY A 92 -10.85 17.52 5.44
C GLY A 92 -9.35 17.80 5.33
N ILE A 93 -8.63 17.08 4.46
CA ILE A 93 -7.18 17.27 4.23
C ILE A 93 -6.98 17.97 2.90
N ILE A 94 -6.30 19.10 2.93
CA ILE A 94 -6.10 19.96 1.75
C ILE A 94 -4.67 19.76 1.23
N ALA A 95 -4.53 19.28 -0.01
CA ALA A 95 -3.23 19.04 -0.63
C ALA A 95 -2.37 20.32 -0.70
N SER A 96 -2.98 21.49 -0.91
CA SER A 96 -2.28 22.78 -0.96
C SER A 96 -1.74 23.28 0.38
N SER A 97 -2.09 22.62 1.50
CA SER A 97 -1.52 22.93 2.81
C SER A 97 -0.09 22.41 2.99
N PHE A 98 0.31 21.44 2.17
CA PHE A 98 1.65 20.87 2.17
C PHE A 98 2.65 21.73 1.39
N LYS A 99 3.90 21.70 1.81
CA LYS A 99 5.01 22.42 1.17
C LYS A 99 5.90 21.46 0.41
N LYS A 100 6.51 21.96 -0.66
CA LYS A 100 7.49 21.21 -1.42
C LYS A 100 8.61 20.71 -0.50
N GLY A 101 8.83 19.39 -0.51
CA GLY A 101 9.79 18.72 0.36
C GLY A 101 9.21 18.16 1.67
N ASP A 102 7.91 18.33 1.94
CA ASP A 102 7.27 17.66 3.06
C ASP A 102 7.31 16.15 2.87
N LYS A 103 7.70 15.44 3.93
CA LYS A 103 7.88 13.99 3.91
C LYS A 103 6.56 13.27 4.14
N VAL A 104 6.28 12.28 3.30
CA VAL A 104 5.19 11.33 3.49
C VAL A 104 5.70 9.95 3.78
N TYR A 105 4.89 9.18 4.50
CA TYR A 105 5.28 7.88 5.03
C TYR A 105 4.26 6.80 4.68
N ILE A 106 4.70 5.55 4.68
CA ILE A 106 3.87 4.38 4.36
C ILE A 106 4.17 3.24 5.34
N GLY A 107 3.21 2.33 5.51
CA GLY A 107 3.44 1.07 6.23
C GLY A 107 4.44 0.18 5.48
N GLY A 108 5.41 -0.40 6.19
CA GLY A 108 6.42 -1.26 5.57
C GLY A 108 5.86 -2.54 4.91
N ASP A 109 4.63 -2.93 5.25
CA ASP A 109 3.90 -4.04 4.64
C ASP A 109 3.24 -3.70 3.30
N LYS A 110 3.22 -2.42 2.90
CA LYS A 110 2.58 -1.90 1.68
C LYS A 110 3.58 -1.46 0.62
N LEU A 111 4.71 -2.16 0.51
CA LEU A 111 5.76 -1.90 -0.47
C LEU A 111 6.02 -3.14 -1.34
N LEU A 112 6.16 -2.94 -2.66
CA LEU A 112 6.52 -3.94 -3.65
C LEU A 112 7.96 -3.73 -4.12
N PRO A 113 8.78 -4.79 -4.26
CA PRO A 113 10.10 -4.65 -4.86
C PRO A 113 9.99 -4.26 -6.34
N ILE A 114 10.82 -3.32 -6.79
CA ILE A 114 10.81 -2.78 -8.16
C ILE A 114 11.06 -3.85 -9.23
N GLU A 115 11.78 -4.92 -8.87
CA GLU A 115 12.03 -6.08 -9.74
C GLU A 115 10.75 -6.75 -10.26
N ARG A 116 9.62 -6.61 -9.53
CA ARG A 116 8.32 -7.10 -10.01
C ARG A 116 7.79 -6.34 -11.23
N PHE A 117 8.25 -5.11 -11.41
CA PHE A 117 7.90 -4.23 -12.52
C PHE A 117 8.98 -4.25 -13.63
N LEU A 118 10.15 -4.84 -13.37
CA LEU A 118 11.17 -5.07 -14.39
C LEU A 118 10.77 -6.28 -15.27
N PRO A 119 11.02 -6.22 -16.58
CA PRO A 119 10.86 -7.39 -17.42
C PRO A 119 11.78 -8.49 -16.92
N LYS A 120 11.21 -9.65 -16.59
CA LYS A 120 12.02 -10.84 -16.32
C LYS A 120 12.89 -11.12 -17.55
N PRO A 121 14.16 -11.53 -17.38
CA PRO A 121 14.98 -11.99 -18.48
C PRO A 121 14.19 -12.99 -19.30
N LYS A 122 13.94 -12.67 -20.57
CA LYS A 122 13.22 -13.57 -21.46
C LYS A 122 14.06 -14.81 -21.66
N ALA A 123 13.47 -15.98 -21.43
CA ALA A 123 13.85 -17.13 -22.23
C ALA A 123 13.75 -16.69 -23.70
N VAL A 124 14.86 -16.79 -24.41
CA VAL A 124 15.14 -16.40 -25.81
C VAL A 124 13.89 -16.02 -26.62
N GLY A 125 13.74 -14.74 -27.00
CA GLY A 125 12.89 -14.36 -28.15
C GLY A 125 11.81 -13.31 -27.96
N GLY A 126 12.02 -12.23 -27.19
CA GLY A 126 11.08 -11.11 -27.30
C GLY A 126 11.66 -9.75 -26.92
N VAL A 127 11.12 -8.69 -27.49
CA VAL A 127 11.55 -7.30 -27.24
C VAL A 127 11.09 -6.82 -25.86
N THR A 128 11.98 -6.43 -24.95
CA THR A 128 11.64 -5.86 -23.63
C THR A 128 11.84 -4.35 -23.67
N SER A 129 10.75 -3.60 -23.83
CA SER A 129 10.78 -2.13 -23.75
C SER A 129 10.47 -1.69 -22.32
N ALA A 130 11.29 -0.78 -21.79
CA ALA A 130 11.39 -0.38 -20.37
C ALA A 130 10.25 0.54 -19.87
N TYR A 131 8.99 0.27 -20.23
CA TYR A 131 7.83 1.13 -19.93
C TYR A 131 6.72 0.41 -19.13
N ALA A 132 7.06 -0.57 -18.30
CA ALA A 132 6.07 -1.49 -17.72
C ALA A 132 5.13 -0.85 -16.67
N ILE A 133 5.54 0.18 -15.94
CA ILE A 133 4.66 0.85 -14.96
C ILE A 133 3.59 1.70 -15.67
N CYS A 134 3.98 2.45 -16.71
CA CYS A 134 3.07 3.31 -17.46
C CYS A 134 2.19 2.52 -18.47
N LEU A 135 2.71 1.48 -19.12
CA LEU A 135 1.95 0.73 -20.13
C LEU A 135 0.82 -0.14 -19.58
N MET A 136 0.86 -0.54 -18.29
CA MET A 136 -0.21 -1.36 -17.70
C MET A 136 -1.50 -0.56 -17.42
N TYR A 137 -1.43 0.77 -17.42
CA TYR A 137 -2.60 1.65 -17.20
C TYR A 137 -3.00 2.47 -18.45
N TYR A 138 -2.23 2.44 -19.53
CA TYR A 138 -2.56 3.14 -20.77
C TYR A 138 -3.32 2.29 -21.80
N TYR A 139 -3.81 1.10 -21.42
CA TYR A 139 -4.45 0.12 -22.32
C TYR A 139 -5.71 -0.57 -21.75
N ASP A 140 -6.48 0.14 -20.93
CA ASP A 140 -7.90 -0.17 -20.67
C ASP A 140 -8.76 1.03 -21.11
#